data_AF-A0A8J6C4W6-F1
#
_entry.id   AF-A0A8J6C4W6-F1
#
_cell.length_a   1.000
_cell.length_b   1.000
_cell.length_c   1.000
_cell.angle_alpha   90.00
_cell.angle_beta   90.00
_cell.angle_gamma   90.00
#
_symmetry.space_group_name_H-M   'P 1'
#
loop_
_entity.id
_entity.type
_entity.pdbx_description
1 polymer ?
#
loop_
_entity_poly.entity_id
_entity_poly.type
_entity_poly.pdbx_seq_one_letter_code
_entity_poly.pdbx_strand_id
1 'polypeptide(L)'
;MSAFARLVANIMVMGGGVLGRAFLEAYKQALQNGGKASRAGLRGGGISVTEARSILDVKPNATAAEVEEAYARLHAMNAPANGGSSYLQSKIANARAALSAEAPAGSADGDKKSGGAK
;
A
#
# COMPACT_ATOMS: atom_id res chain seq x y z
N MET A 1 3.29 48.12 -28.75
CA MET A 1 3.20 47.17 -27.61
C MET A 1 2.55 47.90 -26.45
N SER A 2 1.33 47.53 -26.04
CA SER A 2 0.52 48.32 -25.10
C SER A 2 1.18 48.37 -23.70
N ALA A 3 1.11 49.52 -23.04
CA ALA A 3 1.64 49.69 -21.68
C ALA A 3 1.02 48.71 -20.67
N PHE A 4 -0.24 48.35 -20.90
CA PHE A 4 -0.97 47.33 -20.14
C PHE A 4 -0.32 45.94 -20.24
N ALA A 5 0.12 45.51 -21.44
CA ALA A 5 0.79 44.23 -21.61
C ALA A 5 2.12 44.16 -20.82
N ARG A 6 2.85 45.28 -20.74
CA ARG A 6 4.10 45.37 -19.95
C ARG A 6 3.83 45.29 -18.44
N LEU A 7 2.76 45.92 -17.97
CA LEU A 7 2.35 45.86 -16.57
C LEU A 7 1.95 44.43 -16.15
N VAL A 8 1.12 43.77 -16.96
CA VAL A 8 0.73 42.37 -16.70
C VAL A 8 1.94 41.45 -16.75
N ALA A 9 2.83 41.60 -17.73
CA ALA A 9 4.06 40.80 -17.82
C ALA A 9 4.95 40.95 -16.58
N ASN A 10 5.14 42.17 -16.08
CA ASN A 10 5.96 42.42 -14.89
C ASN A 10 5.37 41.79 -13.63
N ILE A 11 4.04 41.86 -13.45
CA ILE A 11 3.33 41.22 -12.33
C ILE A 11 3.47 39.68 -12.41
N MET A 12 3.31 39.10 -13.61
CA MET A 12 3.46 37.65 -13.81
C MET A 12 4.87 37.17 -13.46
N VAL A 13 5.89 37.90 -13.92
CA VAL A 13 7.30 37.56 -13.71
C VAL A 13 7.69 37.72 -12.23
N MET A 14 7.19 38.75 -11.55
CA MET A 14 7.47 38.96 -10.13
C MET A 14 6.72 37.99 -9.20
N GLY A 15 5.49 37.58 -9.54
CA GLY A 15 4.66 36.71 -8.69
C GLY A 15 4.81 35.20 -8.93
N GLY A 16 5.13 34.77 -10.16
CA GLY A 16 5.11 33.35 -10.54
C GLY A 16 6.30 32.52 -10.04
N GLY A 17 7.44 33.15 -9.77
CA GLY A 17 8.69 32.45 -9.46
C GLY A 17 8.69 31.68 -8.12
N VAL A 18 8.01 32.21 -7.11
CA VAL A 18 8.00 31.64 -5.74
C VAL A 18 7.04 30.46 -5.64
N LEU A 19 5.83 30.59 -6.18
CA LEU A 19 4.84 29.51 -6.22
C LEU A 19 5.34 28.33 -7.08
N GLY A 20 5.94 28.60 -8.25
CA GLY A 20 6.42 27.56 -9.15
C GLY A 20 7.47 26.63 -8.54
N ARG A 21 8.41 27.16 -7.73
CA ARG A 21 9.44 26.33 -7.07
C ARG A 21 8.85 25.40 -6.02
N ALA A 22 7.90 25.88 -5.21
CA ALA A 22 7.23 25.05 -4.21
C ALA A 22 6.44 23.90 -4.86
N PHE A 23 5.73 24.15 -5.97
CA PHE A 23 5.04 23.09 -6.71
C PHE A 23 6.02 22.08 -7.33
N LEU A 24 7.15 22.54 -7.90
CA LEU A 24 8.18 21.64 -8.44
C LEU A 24 8.85 20.80 -7.34
N GLU A 25 9.16 21.40 -6.20
CA GLU A 25 9.74 20.69 -5.06
C GLU A 25 8.77 19.66 -4.48
N ALA A 26 7.50 20.03 -4.30
CA ALA A 26 6.45 19.11 -3.89
C ALA A 26 6.23 17.98 -4.91
N TYR A 27 6.30 18.27 -6.22
CA TYR A 27 6.19 17.26 -7.27
C TYR A 27 7.40 16.31 -7.28
N LYS A 28 8.63 16.83 -7.15
CA LYS A 28 9.84 16.01 -7.01
C LYS A 28 9.81 15.19 -5.74
N GLN A 29 9.34 15.75 -4.63
CA GLN A 29 9.12 15.03 -3.38
C GLN A 29 8.03 13.97 -3.54
N ALA A 30 6.95 14.22 -4.27
CA ALA A 30 5.90 13.23 -4.56
C ALA A 30 6.43 12.09 -5.46
N LEU A 31 7.31 12.37 -6.41
CA LEU A 31 7.96 11.33 -7.22
C LEU A 31 8.99 10.53 -6.41
N GLN A 32 9.78 11.19 -5.56
CA GLN A 32 10.81 10.54 -4.74
C GLN A 32 10.22 9.78 -3.54
N ASN A 33 9.16 10.32 -2.92
CA ASN A 33 8.47 9.73 -1.77
C ASN A 33 7.23 8.91 -2.18
N GLY A 34 6.71 9.06 -3.40
CA GLY A 34 5.63 8.23 -3.94
C GLY A 34 5.99 6.74 -4.01
N GLY A 35 7.30 6.42 -4.02
CA GLY A 35 7.78 5.05 -3.87
C GLY A 35 8.06 4.59 -2.44
N LYS A 36 8.14 5.50 -1.45
CA LYS A 36 8.63 5.21 -0.08
C LYS A 36 7.64 5.59 1.03
N ALA A 37 7.08 6.79 1.01
CA ALA A 37 6.00 7.22 1.92
C ALA A 37 4.67 6.52 1.58
N SER A 38 4.41 6.31 0.29
CA SER A 38 3.33 5.44 -0.16
C SER A 38 3.56 4.00 0.33
N ARG A 39 4.79 3.49 0.23
CA ARG A 39 5.09 2.11 0.64
C ARG A 39 4.97 1.89 2.15
N ALA A 40 5.34 2.85 2.99
CA ALA A 40 5.27 2.66 4.44
C ALA A 40 3.84 2.77 5.00
N GLY A 41 2.98 3.62 4.43
CA GLY A 41 1.56 3.73 4.82
C GLY A 41 0.61 2.76 4.11
N LEU A 42 0.98 2.27 2.91
CA LEU A 42 0.17 1.33 2.12
C LEU A 42 0.62 -0.13 2.23
N ARG A 43 1.69 -0.45 2.97
CA ARG A 43 2.15 -1.85 3.16
C ARG A 43 1.19 -2.74 3.99
N GLY A 44 0.04 -2.22 4.39
CA GLY A 44 -1.04 -2.97 5.04
C GLY A 44 -2.35 -2.19 5.06
N GLY A 45 -2.61 -1.37 4.03
CA GLY A 45 -3.86 -0.60 3.91
C GLY A 45 -4.21 0.30 5.11
N GLY A 46 -3.21 0.79 5.85
CA GLY A 46 -3.42 1.60 7.06
C GLY A 46 -3.95 0.83 8.28
N ILE A 47 -3.88 -0.51 8.27
CA ILE A 47 -4.40 -1.37 9.34
C ILE A 47 -3.27 -1.83 10.25
N SER A 48 -3.47 -1.78 11.56
CA SER A 48 -2.50 -2.33 12.52
C SER A 48 -2.47 -3.86 12.46
N VAL A 49 -1.36 -4.47 12.86
CA VAL A 49 -1.20 -5.93 12.83
C VAL A 49 -2.17 -6.61 13.82
N THR A 50 -2.44 -5.97 14.95
CA THR A 50 -3.45 -6.41 15.91
C THR A 50 -4.85 -6.39 15.31
N GLU A 51 -5.21 -5.32 14.59
CA GLU A 51 -6.48 -5.25 13.86
C GLU A 51 -6.52 -6.28 12.72
N ALA A 52 -5.43 -6.49 12.00
CA ALA A 52 -5.35 -7.51 10.95
C ALA A 52 -5.59 -8.93 11.48
N ARG A 53 -5.01 -9.27 12.63
CA ARG A 53 -5.26 -10.55 13.33
C ARG A 53 -6.73 -10.68 13.74
N SER A 54 -7.34 -9.59 14.21
CA SER A 54 -8.76 -9.58 14.56
C SER A 54 -9.68 -9.70 13.34
N ILE A 55 -9.32 -9.11 12.19
CA ILE A 55 -10.10 -9.21 10.95
C ILE A 55 -10.08 -10.63 10.40
N LEU A 56 -8.92 -11.28 10.42
CA LEU A 56 -8.78 -12.66 9.91
C LEU A 56 -9.13 -13.73 10.95
N ASP A 57 -9.41 -13.34 12.20
CA ASP A 57 -9.69 -14.26 13.31
C ASP A 57 -8.56 -15.30 13.50
N VAL A 58 -7.32 -14.81 13.55
CA VAL A 58 -6.11 -15.64 13.69
C VAL A 58 -5.35 -15.32 14.97
N LYS A 59 -4.72 -16.35 15.55
CA LYS A 59 -3.93 -16.20 16.78
C LYS A 59 -2.62 -15.42 16.53
N PRO A 60 -2.01 -14.83 17.58
CA PRO A 60 -0.75 -14.09 17.45
C PRO A 60 0.41 -14.87 16.80
N ASN A 61 0.42 -16.19 16.99
CA ASN A 61 1.41 -17.14 16.48
C ASN A 61 0.94 -17.93 15.25
N ALA A 62 -0.09 -17.45 14.55
CA ALA A 62 -0.59 -18.11 13.35
C ALA A 62 0.50 -18.17 12.27
N THR A 63 0.59 -19.33 11.63
CA THR A 63 1.46 -19.58 10.49
C THR A 63 0.94 -18.86 9.24
N ALA A 64 1.81 -18.66 8.25
CA ALA A 64 1.41 -18.09 6.98
C ALA A 64 0.29 -18.89 6.29
N ALA A 65 0.28 -20.21 6.45
CA ALA A 65 -0.76 -21.08 5.91
C ALA A 65 -2.13 -20.81 6.56
N GLU A 66 -2.19 -20.68 7.89
CA GLU A 66 -3.42 -20.38 8.62
C GLU A 66 -3.98 -18.99 8.25
N VAL A 67 -3.10 -18.01 8.01
CA VAL A 67 -3.48 -16.67 7.54
C VAL A 67 -4.09 -16.73 6.14
N GLU A 68 -3.49 -17.50 5.22
CA GLU A 68 -4.01 -17.67 3.86
C GLU A 68 -5.34 -18.43 3.83
N GLU A 69 -5.50 -19.46 4.66
CA GLU A 69 -6.75 -20.20 4.79
C GLU A 69 -7.88 -19.30 5.32
N ALA A 70 -7.59 -18.53 6.38
CA ALA A 70 -8.54 -17.57 6.95
C ALA A 70 -8.93 -16.49 5.94
N TYR A 71 -7.95 -15.96 5.19
CA TYR A 71 -8.19 -15.02 4.11
C TYR A 71 -9.09 -15.62 3.03
N ALA A 72 -8.79 -16.81 2.52
CA ALA A 72 -9.56 -17.45 1.45
C ALA A 72 -11.01 -17.67 1.88
N ARG A 73 -11.23 -18.17 3.10
CA ARG A 73 -12.56 -18.37 3.68
C ARG A 73 -13.34 -17.05 3.76
N LEU A 74 -12.78 -16.03 4.40
CA LEU A 74 -13.46 -14.75 4.61
C LEU A 74 -13.68 -13.99 3.30
N HIS A 75 -12.72 -14.05 2.37
CA HIS A 75 -12.82 -13.39 1.08
C HIS A 75 -13.91 -14.01 0.19
N ALA A 76 -14.03 -15.34 0.18
CA ALA A 76 -15.08 -16.05 -0.54
C ALA A 76 -16.47 -15.76 0.06
N MET A 77 -16.60 -15.80 1.38
CA MET A 77 -17.87 -15.52 2.07
C MET A 77 -18.35 -14.07 1.85
N ASN A 78 -17.42 -13.12 1.74
CA ASN A 78 -17.73 -11.69 1.56
C ASN A 78 -17.61 -11.23 0.10
N ALA A 79 -17.62 -12.14 -0.87
CA ALA A 79 -17.63 -11.77 -2.28
C ALA A 79 -18.85 -10.90 -2.63
N PRO A 80 -18.73 -9.87 -3.50
CA PRO A 80 -19.85 -9.05 -3.95
C PRO A 80 -20.96 -9.88 -4.59
N ALA A 81 -20.60 -10.98 -5.25
CA ALA A 81 -21.54 -11.95 -5.81
C ALA A 81 -22.44 -12.61 -4.74
N ASN A 82 -21.96 -12.70 -3.50
CA ASN A 82 -22.68 -13.28 -2.35
C ASN A 82 -23.35 -12.20 -1.48
N GLY A 83 -23.51 -10.98 -1.99
CA GLY A 83 -24.07 -9.86 -1.23
C GLY A 83 -23.08 -9.18 -0.27
N GLY A 84 -21.79 -9.51 -0.37
CA GLY A 84 -20.73 -8.83 0.38
C GLY A 84 -20.45 -7.41 -0.12
N SER A 85 -19.70 -6.62 0.66
CA SER A 85 -19.30 -5.27 0.27
C SER A 85 -17.85 -5.19 -0.18
N SER A 86 -17.57 -4.32 -1.16
CA SER A 86 -16.20 -4.01 -1.60
C SER A 86 -15.33 -3.46 -0.46
N TYR A 87 -15.95 -2.77 0.51
CA TYR A 87 -15.26 -2.30 1.70
C TYR A 87 -14.73 -3.46 2.57
N LEU A 88 -15.57 -4.47 2.84
CA LEU A 88 -15.15 -5.64 3.60
C LEU A 88 -14.08 -6.44 2.87
N GLN A 89 -14.20 -6.62 1.56
CA GLN A 89 -13.14 -7.24 0.77
C GLN A 89 -11.82 -6.47 0.85
N SER A 90 -11.87 -5.14 0.76
CA SER A 90 -10.67 -4.31 0.89
C SER A 90 -10.05 -4.44 2.28
N LYS A 91 -10.85 -4.48 3.35
CA LYS A 91 -10.37 -4.71 4.73
C LYS A 91 -9.72 -6.09 4.89
N ILE A 92 -10.33 -7.14 4.36
CA ILE A 92 -9.79 -8.51 4.39
C ILE A 92 -8.47 -8.61 3.61
N ALA A 93 -8.40 -8.00 2.42
CA ALA A 93 -7.18 -7.98 1.60
C ALA A 93 -6.04 -7.19 2.27
N ASN A 94 -6.36 -6.05 2.87
CA ASN A 94 -5.39 -5.23 3.60
C ASN A 94 -4.87 -5.94 4.87
N ALA A 95 -5.74 -6.68 5.57
CA ALA A 95 -5.35 -7.48 6.74
C ALA A 95 -4.36 -8.60 6.37
N ARG A 96 -4.61 -9.31 5.26
CA ARG A 96 -3.67 -10.29 4.70
C ARG A 96 -2.32 -9.63 4.40
N ALA A 97 -2.33 -8.51 3.67
CA ALA A 97 -1.10 -7.80 3.31
C ALA A 97 -0.28 -7.35 4.53
N ALA A 98 -0.95 -6.87 5.59
CA ALA A 98 -0.30 -6.46 6.83
C ALA A 98 0.41 -7.65 7.52
N LEU A 99 -0.22 -8.83 7.55
CA LEU A 99 0.36 -10.02 8.19
C LEU A 99 1.45 -10.69 7.33
N SER A 100 1.33 -10.63 6.00
CA SER A 100 2.39 -11.08 5.08
C SER A 100 3.63 -10.19 5.12
N ALA A 101 3.51 -8.91 5.51
CA ALA A 101 4.63 -7.99 5.65
C ALA A 101 5.42 -8.18 6.97
N GLU A 102 4.78 -8.75 8.00
CA GLU A 102 5.41 -9.06 9.30
C GLU A 102 6.09 -10.44 9.31
N ALA A 103 5.64 -11.37 8.46
CA ALA A 103 6.42 -12.57 8.18
C ALA A 103 7.77 -12.12 7.60
N PRO A 104 8.90 -12.39 8.29
CA PRO A 104 10.20 -12.01 7.76
C PRO A 104 10.36 -12.61 6.37
N ALA A 105 11.04 -11.89 5.47
CA ALA A 105 11.57 -12.41 4.22
C ALA A 105 12.57 -13.55 4.50
N GLY A 106 12.04 -14.70 4.91
CA GLY A 106 12.72 -15.80 5.57
C GLY A 106 11.94 -17.10 5.38
N SER A 107 11.52 -17.34 4.13
CA SER A 107 11.16 -18.66 3.62
C SER A 107 11.27 -18.65 2.08
N ALA A 108 12.41 -18.14 1.59
CA ALA A 108 12.96 -18.58 0.32
C ALA A 108 13.83 -19.82 0.59
N ASP A 109 13.56 -20.88 -0.18
CA ASP A 109 14.41 -22.05 -0.44
C ASP A 109 14.95 -22.84 0.75
N GLY A 110 14.20 -23.88 1.10
CA GLY A 110 14.63 -24.95 1.99
C GLY A 110 13.97 -26.28 1.66
N ASP A 111 13.91 -26.70 0.40
CA ASP A 111 13.61 -28.09 0.04
C ASP A 111 14.69 -28.66 -0.89
N LYS A 112 15.84 -28.96 -0.27
CA LYS A 112 16.63 -30.13 -0.68
C LYS A 112 15.88 -31.37 -0.20
N LYS A 113 15.28 -32.11 -1.12
CA LYS A 113 15.02 -33.55 -0.97
C LYS A 113 15.51 -34.21 -2.25
N SER A 114 16.73 -34.74 -2.28
CA SER A 114 17.05 -36.11 -1.83
C SER A 114 16.09 -37.14 -2.40
N GLY A 115 16.44 -37.67 -3.57
CA GLY A 115 16.04 -38.98 -4.07
C GLY A 115 17.01 -39.28 -5.21
N GLY A 116 17.73 -40.38 -5.28
CA GLY A 116 17.66 -41.65 -4.57
C GLY A 116 18.43 -42.61 -5.47
N ALA A 117 19.22 -43.48 -4.86
CA ALA A 117 20.08 -44.43 -5.54
C ALA A 117 19.35 -45.25 -6.62
N LYS A 118 19.95 -45.33 -7.81
CA LYS A 118 20.44 -46.58 -8.40
C LYS A 118 21.36 -46.29 -9.58
#